data_AF-A0A834J989-F1
#
_entry.id   AF-A0A834J989-F1
#
_cell.length_a   1.000
_cell.length_b   1.000
_cell.length_c   1.000
_cell.angle_alpha   90.00
_cell.angle_beta   90.00
_cell.angle_gamma   90.00
#
_symmetry.space_group_name_H-M   'P 1'
#
loop_
_entity.id
_entity.type
_entity.pdbx_description
1 polymer ?
#
loop_
_entity_poly.entity_id
_entity_poly.type
_entity_poly.pdbx_seq_one_letter_code
_entity_poly.pdbx_strand_id
1 'polypeptide(L)'
;MTNREVIPPFKDLTDLLSNTNYIVLSFRGSMIYESFEKQIEKLMNDNPKWENRVQFMDDEREIYKTACENEDKYAIFEVHDTFTVISRFVCTLIPVGNLYYKTWISFGIQKYLPYKRTIDVALIKMQEVGLVDCLKERWLLTKLDNKENSPFKKIDFDQTYVIFCILTIGIFAAILVLAIEHIVFFYESKLNTTGKRVKRKTLKALIK
;
A
#
# COMPACT_ATOMS: atom_id res chain seq x y z
N MET A 1 1.52 -17.67 12.41
CA MET A 1 2.52 -16.63 12.74
C MET A 1 2.71 -15.76 11.51
N THR A 2 2.14 -14.56 11.50
CA THR A 2 2.44 -13.57 10.45
C THR A 2 2.45 -12.20 11.10
N ASN A 3 3.60 -11.82 11.66
CA ASN A 3 3.88 -10.41 11.87
C ASN A 3 4.10 -9.81 10.48
N ARG A 4 3.15 -8.99 10.01
CA ARG A 4 3.30 -8.23 8.76
C ARG A 4 3.52 -6.79 9.16
N GLU A 5 4.77 -6.36 9.12
CA GLU A 5 5.10 -4.94 9.19
C GLU A 5 4.79 -4.31 7.83
N VAL A 6 4.00 -3.24 7.85
CA VAL A 6 3.72 -2.44 6.66
C VAL A 6 4.95 -1.57 6.39
N ILE A 7 5.76 -1.98 5.43
CA ILE A 7 6.93 -1.20 4.99
C ILE A 7 6.43 -0.25 3.89
N PRO A 8 6.47 1.08 4.11
CA PRO A 8 6.06 2.03 3.08
C PRO A 8 7.00 1.97 1.87
N PRO A 9 6.49 2.22 0.65
CA PRO A 9 7.27 2.08 -0.59
C PRO A 9 8.30 3.20 -0.81
N PHE A 10 8.27 4.25 0.00
CA PHE A 10 9.22 5.36 0.00
C PHE A 10 9.45 5.84 1.44
N LYS A 11 10.51 6.60 1.67
CA LYS A 11 10.83 7.16 2.99
C LYS A 11 10.60 8.66 3.09
N ASP A 12 10.91 9.41 2.02
CA ASP A 12 10.86 10.87 2.02
C ASP A 12 10.35 11.39 0.66
N LEU A 13 10.05 12.69 0.57
CA LEU A 13 9.57 13.33 -0.67
C LEU A 13 10.54 13.15 -1.85
N THR A 14 11.86 13.25 -1.61
CA THR A 14 12.87 13.06 -2.66
C THR A 14 12.85 11.61 -3.19
N ASP A 15 12.72 10.64 -2.30
CA ASP A 15 12.65 9.21 -2.62
C ASP A 15 11.35 8.87 -3.36
N LEU A 16 10.24 9.47 -2.94
CA LEU A 16 8.95 9.41 -3.63
C LEU A 16 9.07 9.88 -5.09
N LEU A 17 9.72 11.02 -5.32
CA LEU A 17 9.83 11.61 -6.66
C LEU A 17 10.92 10.96 -7.53
N SER A 18 11.99 10.40 -6.95
CA SER A 18 13.10 9.83 -7.71
C SER A 18 12.90 8.35 -8.04
N ASN A 19 12.41 7.56 -7.08
CA ASN A 19 12.44 6.10 -7.14
C ASN A 19 11.07 5.46 -7.36
N THR A 20 9.99 6.22 -7.20
CA THR A 20 8.62 5.70 -7.41
C THR A 20 7.93 6.40 -8.57
N ASN A 21 6.76 5.90 -8.98
CA ASN A 21 5.89 6.50 -10.01
C ASN A 21 4.62 7.11 -9.42
N TYR A 22 4.60 7.41 -8.12
CA TYR A 22 3.44 8.00 -7.47
C TYR A 22 3.19 9.43 -7.98
N ILE A 23 1.92 9.77 -8.20
CA ILE A 23 1.48 11.13 -8.48
C ILE A 23 1.25 11.83 -7.13
N VAL A 24 1.85 13.00 -6.96
CA VAL A 24 1.72 13.80 -5.74
C VAL A 24 0.54 14.75 -5.87
N LEU A 25 -0.44 14.61 -5.00
CA LEU A 25 -1.60 15.50 -4.91
C LEU A 25 -1.38 16.55 -3.83
N SER A 26 -1.74 17.79 -4.12
CA SER A 26 -1.74 18.87 -3.13
C SER A 26 -2.86 19.87 -3.40
N PHE A 27 -3.21 20.66 -2.39
CA PHE A 27 -4.28 21.65 -2.48
C PHE A 27 -3.81 22.92 -3.20
N ARG A 28 -4.60 23.40 -4.17
CA ARG A 28 -4.33 24.65 -4.89
C ARG A 28 -4.59 25.85 -3.97
N GLY A 29 -3.59 26.71 -3.81
CA GLY A 29 -3.64 27.83 -2.86
C GLY A 29 -3.15 27.51 -1.45
N SER A 30 -2.62 26.29 -1.23
CA SER A 30 -1.85 26.00 -0.03
C SER A 30 -0.49 26.70 -0.04
N MET A 31 0.14 26.84 1.14
CA MET A 31 1.54 27.27 1.24
C MET A 31 2.47 26.37 0.41
N ILE A 32 2.10 25.09 0.27
CA ILE A 32 2.83 24.10 -0.52
C ILE A 32 2.78 24.49 -1.99
N TYR A 33 1.61 24.84 -2.53
CA TYR A 33 1.47 25.31 -3.91
C TYR A 33 2.41 26.48 -4.22
N GLU A 34 2.38 27.54 -3.39
CA GLU A 34 3.25 28.70 -3.58
C GLU A 34 4.75 28.37 -3.42
N SER A 35 5.08 27.47 -2.49
CA SER A 35 6.47 27.05 -2.27
C SER A 35 6.96 26.15 -3.40
N PHE A 36 6.09 25.30 -3.95
CA PHE A 36 6.39 24.46 -5.10
C PHE A 36 6.63 25.30 -6.34
N GLU A 37 5.78 26.29 -6.61
CA GLU A 37 5.93 27.20 -7.73
C GLU A 37 7.27 27.95 -7.68
N LYS A 38 7.72 28.40 -6.49
CA LYS A 38 8.95 29.20 -6.38
C LYS A 38 10.25 28.39 -6.21
N GLN A 39 10.21 27.29 -5.46
CA GLN A 39 11.40 26.51 -5.10
C GLN A 39 11.49 25.21 -5.89
N ILE A 40 10.36 24.53 -6.10
CA ILE A 40 10.36 23.23 -6.76
C ILE A 40 10.37 23.38 -8.28
N GLU A 41 9.90 24.48 -8.87
CA GLU A 41 10.08 24.75 -10.31
C GLU A 41 11.57 24.72 -10.71
N LYS A 42 12.45 25.28 -9.87
CA LYS A 42 13.91 25.19 -10.09
C LYS A 42 14.42 23.74 -10.00
N LEU A 43 13.94 22.98 -9.02
CA LEU A 43 14.32 21.57 -8.84
C LEU A 43 13.73 20.64 -9.92
N MET A 44 12.57 20.99 -10.49
CA MET A 44 11.92 20.32 -11.61
C MET A 44 12.66 20.58 -12.92
N ASN A 45 13.14 21.80 -13.14
CA ASN A 45 13.99 22.11 -14.31
C ASN A 45 15.28 21.28 -14.33
N ASP A 46 15.83 20.97 -13.16
CA ASP A 46 16.99 20.08 -13.02
C ASP A 46 16.63 18.59 -13.19
N ASN A 47 15.35 18.22 -13.03
CA ASN A 47 14.87 16.83 -13.06
C ASN A 47 13.58 16.70 -13.88
N PRO A 48 13.65 16.43 -15.21
CA PRO A 48 12.47 16.36 -16.08
C PRO A 48 11.50 15.23 -15.70
N LYS A 49 11.94 14.25 -14.89
CA LYS A 49 11.06 13.21 -14.33
C LYS A 49 10.02 13.74 -13.34
N TRP A 50 10.21 14.93 -12.79
CA TRP A 50 9.30 15.52 -11.82
C TRP A 50 8.19 16.29 -12.52
N GLU A 51 8.42 16.70 -13.77
CA GLU A 51 7.46 17.38 -14.63
C GLU A 51 6.16 16.54 -14.73
N ASN A 52 5.02 17.18 -14.49
CA ASN A 52 3.67 16.58 -14.50
C ASN A 52 3.35 15.53 -13.41
N ARG A 53 4.23 15.30 -12.42
CA ARG A 53 3.94 14.37 -11.31
C ARG A 53 3.25 15.00 -10.12
N VAL A 54 3.19 16.33 -10.07
CA VAL A 54 2.54 17.08 -9.00
C VAL A 54 1.26 17.67 -9.57
N GLN A 55 0.13 17.29 -8.99
CA GLN A 55 -1.19 17.77 -9.39
C GLN A 55 -1.82 18.56 -8.25
N PHE A 56 -2.39 19.70 -8.61
CA PHE A 56 -3.06 20.58 -7.67
C PHE A 56 -4.56 20.54 -7.88
N MET A 57 -5.30 20.33 -6.79
CA MET A 57 -6.77 20.24 -6.79
C MET A 57 -7.37 21.35 -5.94
N ASP A 58 -8.59 21.78 -6.28
CA ASP A 58 -9.27 22.91 -5.64
C ASP A 58 -10.13 22.51 -4.42
N ASP A 59 -10.39 21.22 -4.21
CA ASP A 59 -11.13 20.69 -3.04
C ASP A 59 -10.26 19.71 -2.26
N GLU A 60 -10.00 20.03 -0.99
CA GLU A 60 -9.25 19.16 -0.06
C GLU A 60 -9.89 17.78 0.06
N ARG A 61 -11.23 17.67 0.11
CA ARG A 61 -11.89 16.36 0.28
C ARG A 61 -11.72 15.47 -0.94
N GLU A 62 -11.71 16.07 -2.12
CA GLU A 62 -11.55 15.37 -3.38
C GLU A 62 -10.14 14.76 -3.50
N ILE A 63 -9.11 15.43 -2.95
CA ILE A 63 -7.75 14.89 -2.87
C ILE A 63 -7.74 13.55 -2.12
N TYR A 64 -8.36 13.49 -0.94
CA TYR A 64 -8.41 12.26 -0.14
C TYR A 64 -9.23 11.16 -0.81
N LYS A 65 -10.36 11.51 -1.46
CA LYS A 65 -11.14 10.53 -2.22
C LYS A 65 -10.35 9.97 -3.38
N THR A 66 -9.71 10.83 -4.16
CA THR A 66 -8.88 10.46 -5.32
C THR A 66 -7.74 9.54 -4.90
N ALA A 67 -7.09 9.80 -3.76
CA ALA A 67 -6.01 8.97 -3.25
C ALA A 67 -6.46 7.60 -2.71
N CYS A 68 -7.74 7.45 -2.33
CA CYS A 68 -8.24 6.26 -1.64
C CYS A 68 -9.17 5.39 -2.47
N GLU A 69 -9.90 5.96 -3.42
CA GLU A 69 -10.87 5.25 -4.27
C GLU A 69 -10.26 4.77 -5.60
N ASN A 70 -9.23 5.46 -6.09
CA ASN A 70 -8.57 5.08 -7.34
C ASN A 70 -7.53 3.97 -7.13
N GLU A 71 -7.37 3.11 -8.14
CA GLU A 71 -6.32 2.07 -8.16
C GLU A 71 -4.93 2.63 -8.52
N ASP A 72 -4.89 3.87 -9.00
CA ASP A 72 -3.66 4.57 -9.33
C ASP A 72 -2.83 4.94 -8.09
N LYS A 73 -1.52 5.07 -8.29
CA LYS A 73 -0.57 5.33 -7.20
C LYS A 73 -0.52 6.81 -6.88
N TYR A 74 -1.27 7.23 -5.86
CA TYR A 74 -1.28 8.60 -5.36
C TYR A 74 -0.61 8.74 -4.00
N ALA A 75 0.07 9.88 -3.83
CA ALA A 75 0.60 10.32 -2.54
C ALA A 75 0.11 11.74 -2.28
N ILE A 76 -0.27 12.06 -1.05
CA ILE A 76 -0.73 13.40 -0.69
C ILE A 76 0.42 14.14 -0.01
N PHE A 77 0.69 15.36 -0.46
CA PHE A 77 1.63 16.26 0.20
C PHE A 77 0.86 17.46 0.78
N GLU A 78 0.73 17.46 2.11
CA GLU A 78 -0.13 18.39 2.85
C GLU A 78 0.45 18.73 4.24
N VAL A 79 -0.19 19.67 4.92
CA VAL A 79 0.13 20.06 6.30
C VAL A 79 -0.31 18.95 7.27
N HIS A 80 0.51 18.65 8.27
CA HIS A 80 0.26 17.56 9.21
C HIS A 80 -1.05 17.73 10.01
N ASP A 81 -1.39 18.95 10.40
CA ASP A 81 -2.59 19.23 11.20
C ASP A 81 -3.87 19.01 10.39
N THR A 82 -3.88 19.42 9.11
CA THR A 82 -5.04 19.20 8.22
C THR A 82 -5.20 17.71 7.90
N PHE A 83 -4.09 17.02 7.61
CA PHE A 83 -4.07 15.57 7.47
C PHE A 83 -4.66 14.86 8.69
N THR A 84 -4.25 15.27 9.88
CA THR A 84 -4.72 14.69 11.14
C THR A 84 -6.22 14.78 11.30
N VAL A 85 -6.85 15.84 10.78
CA VAL A 85 -8.30 16.05 10.86
C VAL A 85 -9.04 15.35 9.71
N ILE A 86 -8.61 15.54 8.46
CA ILE A 86 -9.37 15.11 7.26
C ILE A 86 -9.28 13.60 7.03
N SER A 87 -8.10 13.00 7.21
CA SER A 87 -7.89 11.53 7.09
C SER A 87 -8.82 10.71 8.01
N ARG A 88 -9.38 11.34 9.04
CA ARG A 88 -10.35 10.69 9.94
C ARG A 88 -11.67 10.41 9.25
N PHE A 89 -12.15 11.34 8.43
CA PHE A 89 -13.50 11.34 7.88
C PHE A 89 -13.61 10.70 6.51
N VAL A 90 -12.53 10.72 5.71
CA VAL A 90 -12.54 10.18 4.35
C VAL A 90 -11.97 8.77 4.32
N CYS A 91 -10.68 8.60 4.61
CA CYS A 91 -10.00 7.31 4.53
C CYS A 91 -8.71 7.28 5.36
N THR A 92 -8.32 6.09 5.82
CA THR A 92 -7.06 5.88 6.56
C THR A 92 -5.86 5.88 5.64
N LEU A 93 -5.08 6.94 5.72
CA LEU A 93 -3.78 7.06 5.08
C LEU A 93 -2.67 6.99 6.15
N ILE A 94 -1.49 6.54 5.74
CA ILE A 94 -0.34 6.41 6.63
C ILE A 94 0.62 7.56 6.33
N PRO A 95 0.96 8.42 7.31
CA PRO A 95 1.97 9.43 7.11
C PRO A 95 3.35 8.76 6.96
N VAL A 96 4.13 9.19 5.96
CA VAL A 96 5.43 8.62 5.64
C VAL A 96 6.49 9.72 5.67
N GLY A 97 7.63 9.43 6.30
CA GLY A 97 8.77 10.33 6.35
C GLY A 97 8.70 11.39 7.45
N ASN A 98 9.61 12.34 7.36
CA ASN A 98 9.73 13.45 8.31
C ASN A 98 9.03 14.72 7.80
N LEU A 99 8.69 15.61 8.74
CA LEU A 99 8.16 16.94 8.43
C LEU A 99 9.17 17.73 7.57
N TYR A 100 8.78 18.04 6.33
CA TYR A 100 9.64 18.77 5.39
C TYR A 100 9.78 20.25 5.79
N TYR A 101 8.67 20.88 6.19
CA TYR A 101 8.63 22.25 6.67
C TYR A 101 8.10 22.30 8.10
N LYS A 102 8.69 23.16 8.93
CA LYS A 102 8.15 23.54 10.24
C LYS A 102 7.51 24.92 10.11
N THR A 103 6.20 24.97 10.25
CA THR A 103 5.42 26.20 10.17
C THR A 103 4.71 26.44 11.50
N TRP A 104 4.35 27.70 11.75
CA TRP A 104 3.65 28.11 12.97
C TRP A 104 2.36 28.81 12.58
N ILE A 105 1.27 28.43 13.23
CA ILE A 105 -0.01 29.13 13.11
C ILE A 105 0.09 30.39 13.99
N SER A 106 -0.22 31.54 13.41
CA SER A 106 -0.15 32.83 14.09
C SER A 106 -1.39 33.66 13.81
N PHE A 107 -1.69 34.60 14.70
CA PHE A 107 -2.81 35.51 14.54
C PHE A 107 -2.38 36.76 13.75
N GLY A 108 -3.05 37.00 12.62
CA GLY A 108 -2.97 38.27 11.91
C GLY A 108 -3.87 39.30 12.60
N ILE A 109 -3.28 40.40 13.07
CA ILE A 109 -4.00 41.50 13.73
C ILE A 109 -3.77 42.78 12.94
N GLN A 110 -4.78 43.65 12.83
CA GLN A 110 -4.66 44.95 12.18
C GLN A 110 -3.51 45.77 12.80
N LYS A 111 -2.74 46.43 11.94
CA LYS A 111 -1.67 47.33 12.35
C LYS A 111 -2.25 48.41 13.29
N TYR A 112 -1.62 48.60 14.45
CA TYR A 112 -2.01 49.55 15.50
C TYR A 112 -3.30 49.23 16.27
N LEU A 113 -3.74 47.96 16.34
CA LEU A 113 -4.83 47.58 17.23
C LEU A 113 -4.44 47.88 18.70
N PRO A 114 -5.25 48.66 19.46
CA PRO A 114 -4.91 49.04 20.84
C PRO A 114 -4.85 47.84 21.81
N TYR A 115 -5.57 46.75 21.49
CA TYR A 115 -5.66 45.56 22.33
C TYR A 115 -4.60 44.49 22.03
N LYS A 116 -3.67 44.74 21.09
CA LYS A 116 -2.65 43.75 20.71
C LYS A 116 -1.92 43.17 21.92
N ARG A 117 -1.45 44.03 22.83
CA ARG A 117 -0.71 43.60 24.03
C ARG A 117 -1.54 42.70 24.94
N THR A 118 -2.82 43.01 25.10
CA THR A 118 -3.72 42.22 25.95
C THR A 118 -3.95 40.83 25.35
N ILE A 119 -4.12 40.74 24.02
CA ILE A 119 -4.27 39.48 23.30
C ILE A 119 -2.99 38.64 23.42
N ASP A 120 -1.82 39.25 23.21
CA ASP A 120 -0.53 38.56 23.29
C ASP A 120 -0.30 37.97 24.69
N VAL A 121 -0.55 38.75 25.75
CA VAL A 121 -0.41 38.28 27.14
C VAL A 121 -1.42 37.18 27.47
N ALA A 122 -2.66 37.30 26.98
CA ALA A 122 -3.68 36.28 27.18
C ALA A 122 -3.29 34.96 26.49
N LEU A 123 -2.75 35.01 25.28
CA LEU A 123 -2.31 33.83 24.54
C LEU A 123 -1.15 33.11 25.25
N ILE A 124 -0.17 33.86 25.74
CA ILE A 124 0.95 33.29 26.53
C ILE A 124 0.39 32.60 27.78
N LYS A 125 -0.51 33.25 28.51
CA LYS A 125 -1.13 32.66 29.71
C LYS A 125 -1.93 31.40 29.39
N MET A 126 -2.62 31.34 28.24
CA MET A 126 -3.32 30.14 27.79
C MET A 126 -2.36 28.97 27.48
N GLN A 127 -1.17 29.27 26.95
CA GLN A 127 -0.12 28.27 26.74
C GLN A 127 0.50 27.82 28.07
N GLU A 128 0.81 28.74 28.99
CA GLU A 128 1.39 28.43 30.30
C GLU A 128 0.50 27.52 31.15
N VAL A 129 -0.82 27.74 31.10
CA VAL A 129 -1.80 26.92 31.82
C VAL A 129 -2.07 25.58 31.12
N GLY A 130 -1.53 25.37 29.90
CA GLY A 130 -1.77 24.17 29.10
C GLY A 130 -3.18 24.10 28.49
N LEU A 131 -3.91 25.22 28.46
CA LEU A 131 -5.26 25.26 27.87
C LEU A 131 -5.20 24.95 26.36
N VAL A 132 -4.16 25.45 25.69
CA VAL A 132 -3.92 25.18 24.26
C VAL A 132 -3.66 23.69 24.02
N ASP A 133 -2.89 23.04 24.90
CA ASP A 133 -2.60 21.61 24.79
C ASP A 133 -3.85 20.77 25.00
N CYS A 134 -4.69 21.12 25.97
CA CYS A 134 -5.98 20.46 26.19
C CYS A 134 -6.92 20.62 24.99
N LEU A 135 -6.96 21.80 24.38
CA LEU A 135 -7.72 22.03 23.15
C LEU A 135 -7.17 21.20 21.98
N LYS A 136 -5.85 21.15 21.82
CA LYS A 136 -5.18 20.32 20.82
C LYS A 136 -5.52 18.86 21.03
N GLU A 137 -5.42 18.34 22.24
CA GLU A 137 -5.75 16.95 22.52
C GLU A 137 -7.21 16.65 22.16
N ARG A 138 -8.14 17.44 22.67
CA ARG A 138 -9.58 17.25 22.51
C ARG A 138 -10.06 17.30 21.04
N TRP A 139 -9.53 18.23 20.26
CA TRP A 139 -9.98 18.46 18.88
C TRP A 139 -9.07 17.79 17.84
N LEU A 140 -7.77 17.73 18.09
CA LEU A 140 -6.76 17.22 17.16
C LEU A 140 -6.21 15.85 17.49
N LEU A 141 -6.40 15.23 18.67
CA LEU A 141 -5.79 13.90 18.97
C LEU A 141 -6.79 12.82 19.41
N THR A 142 -7.81 13.15 20.21
CA THR A 142 -8.72 12.19 20.89
C THR A 142 -9.43 11.16 19.98
N LYS A 143 -9.46 11.33 18.66
CA LYS A 143 -10.12 10.38 17.74
C LYS A 143 -9.17 9.43 16.99
N LEU A 144 -7.85 9.56 17.12
CA LEU A 144 -6.90 8.68 16.45
C LEU A 144 -6.78 7.30 17.12
N ASP A 145 -6.86 7.24 18.46
CA ASP A 145 -6.70 5.99 19.22
C ASP A 145 -7.75 4.92 18.92
N ASN A 146 -8.91 5.30 18.39
CA ASN A 146 -9.98 4.33 18.10
C ASN A 146 -9.80 3.53 16.80
N LYS A 147 -8.71 3.74 16.05
CA LYS A 147 -8.43 3.07 14.76
C LYS A 147 -7.32 2.02 14.82
N GLU A 148 -6.75 1.74 15.99
CA GLU A 148 -5.79 0.65 16.19
C GLU A 148 -6.46 -0.72 16.37
N ASN A 149 -7.74 -0.85 16.02
CA ASN A 149 -8.34 -2.16 15.77
C ASN A 149 -7.79 -2.68 14.44
N SER A 150 -6.56 -3.20 14.46
CA SER A 150 -6.09 -4.09 13.41
C SER A 150 -7.13 -5.22 13.33
N PRO A 151 -8.00 -5.25 12.30
CA PRO A 151 -8.95 -6.34 12.22
C PRO A 151 -8.08 -7.58 12.03
N PHE A 152 -8.26 -8.59 12.90
CA PHE A 152 -7.68 -9.91 12.69
C PHE A 152 -7.90 -10.28 11.23
N LYS A 153 -6.84 -10.23 10.42
CA LYS A 153 -6.94 -10.47 8.99
C LYS A 153 -7.31 -11.93 8.83
N LYS A 154 -8.57 -12.18 8.46
CA LYS A 154 -9.06 -13.53 8.15
C LYS A 154 -8.12 -14.13 7.12
N ILE A 155 -7.76 -15.40 7.30
CA ILE A 155 -6.90 -16.13 6.37
C ILE A 155 -7.62 -16.12 5.02
N ASP A 156 -7.04 -15.42 4.05
CA ASP A 156 -7.61 -15.27 2.72
C ASP A 156 -7.12 -16.41 1.83
N PHE A 157 -7.95 -16.81 0.86
CA PHE A 157 -7.66 -18.00 0.03
C PHE A 157 -6.37 -17.86 -0.78
N ASP A 158 -6.00 -16.63 -1.14
CA ASP A 158 -4.73 -16.30 -1.80
C ASP A 158 -3.50 -16.83 -1.06
N GLN A 159 -3.52 -16.82 0.29
CA GLN A 159 -2.40 -17.33 1.07
C GLN A 159 -2.34 -18.87 1.07
N THR A 160 -3.49 -19.52 0.95
CA THR A 160 -3.61 -20.99 1.03
C THR A 160 -3.55 -21.68 -0.34
N TYR A 161 -3.69 -20.92 -1.44
CA TYR A 161 -3.75 -21.48 -2.80
C TYR A 161 -2.50 -22.28 -3.18
N VAL A 162 -1.32 -21.90 -2.69
CA VAL A 162 -0.06 -22.64 -2.96
C VAL A 162 -0.14 -24.09 -2.47
N ILE A 163 -0.75 -24.33 -1.31
CA ILE A 163 -0.93 -25.67 -0.75
C ILE A 163 -1.86 -26.50 -1.64
N PHE A 164 -2.94 -25.89 -2.14
CA PHE A 164 -3.85 -26.53 -3.09
C PHE A 164 -3.16 -26.83 -4.43
N CYS A 165 -2.32 -25.93 -4.95
CA CYS A 165 -1.52 -26.16 -6.16
C CYS A 165 -0.62 -27.38 -6.03
N ILE A 166 0.15 -27.49 -4.94
CA ILE A 166 1.05 -28.64 -4.70
C ILE A 166 0.24 -29.95 -4.68
N LEU A 167 -0.93 -29.94 -4.04
CA LEU A 167 -1.81 -31.10 -3.96
C LEU A 167 -2.34 -31.50 -5.35
N THR A 168 -2.77 -30.55 -6.18
CA THR A 168 -3.24 -30.84 -7.55
C THR A 168 -2.14 -31.40 -8.43
N ILE A 169 -0.91 -30.86 -8.35
CA ILE A 169 0.24 -31.36 -9.10
C ILE A 169 0.59 -32.79 -8.65
N GLY A 170 0.53 -33.07 -7.34
CA GLY A 170 0.74 -34.41 -6.81
C GLY A 170 -0.26 -35.44 -7.35
N ILE A 171 -1.55 -35.07 -7.44
CA ILE A 171 -2.59 -35.93 -8.03
C ILE A 171 -2.30 -36.18 -9.51
N PHE A 172 -1.95 -35.14 -10.28
CA PHE A 172 -1.59 -35.29 -11.69
C PHE A 172 -0.39 -36.20 -11.90
N ALA A 173 0.67 -36.05 -11.08
CA ALA A 173 1.85 -36.90 -11.15
C ALA A 173 1.52 -38.36 -10.83
N ALA A 174 0.68 -38.62 -9.82
CA ALA A 174 0.26 -39.97 -9.47
C ALA A 174 -0.54 -40.66 -10.59
N ILE A 175 -1.48 -39.93 -11.22
CA ILE A 175 -2.23 -40.44 -12.37
C ILE A 175 -1.29 -40.75 -13.55
N LEU A 176 -0.30 -39.91 -13.80
CA LEU A 176 0.66 -40.09 -14.88
C LEU A 176 1.51 -41.37 -14.66
N VAL A 177 2.01 -41.58 -13.43
CA VAL A 177 2.76 -42.80 -13.07
C VAL A 177 1.89 -44.04 -13.28
N LEU A 178 0.64 -44.03 -12.81
CA LEU A 178 -0.29 -45.15 -12.95
C LEU A 178 -0.58 -45.46 -14.43
N ALA A 179 -0.74 -44.42 -15.26
CA ALA A 179 -0.92 -44.59 -16.70
C ALA A 179 0.30 -45.25 -17.38
N ILE A 180 1.52 -44.85 -17.00
CA ILE A 180 2.76 -45.47 -17.51
C ILE A 180 2.83 -46.94 -17.10
N GLU A 181 2.58 -47.26 -15.83
CA GLU A 181 2.59 -48.63 -15.33
C GLU A 181 1.57 -49.51 -16.07
N HIS A 182 0.36 -49.00 -16.28
CA HIS A 182 -0.67 -49.72 -17.02
C HIS A 182 -0.27 -49.98 -18.49
N ILE A 183 0.39 -49.01 -19.14
CA ILE A 183 0.91 -49.18 -20.51
C ILE A 183 2.01 -50.25 -20.53
N VAL A 184 2.99 -50.18 -19.62
CA VAL A 184 4.08 -51.17 -19.53
C VAL A 184 3.52 -52.57 -19.29
N PHE A 185 2.60 -52.73 -18.34
CA PHE A 185 1.95 -54.00 -18.04
C PHE A 185 1.18 -54.56 -19.25
N PHE A 186 0.48 -53.69 -19.99
CA PHE A 186 -0.23 -54.11 -21.21
C PHE A 186 0.74 -54.61 -22.29
N TYR A 187 1.86 -53.91 -22.50
CA TYR A 187 2.89 -54.34 -23.46
C TYR A 187 3.53 -55.67 -23.05
N GLU A 188 3.87 -55.84 -21.77
CA GLU A 188 4.48 -57.08 -21.27
C GLU A 188 3.50 -58.26 -21.31
N SER A 189 2.23 -58.04 -20.97
CA SER A 189 1.16 -59.04 -21.07
C SER A 189 0.92 -59.50 -22.52
N LYS A 190 0.99 -58.58 -23.49
CA LYS A 190 0.87 -58.89 -24.93
C LYS A 190 2.08 -59.68 -25.46
N LEU A 191 3.29 -59.36 -25.00
CA LEU A 191 4.50 -60.13 -25.33
C LEU A 191 4.45 -61.54 -24.73
N ASN A 192 4.01 -61.69 -23.47
CA ASN A 192 3.88 -62.98 -22.79
C ASN A 192 2.79 -63.89 -23.40
N THR A 193 1.67 -63.33 -23.88
CA THR A 193 0.64 -64.11 -24.61
C THR A 193 1.12 -64.56 -25.99
N THR A 194 1.92 -63.74 -26.67
CA THR A 194 2.51 -64.09 -27.97
C THR A 194 3.58 -65.18 -27.81
N GLY A 195 4.44 -65.10 -26.79
CA GLY A 195 5.42 -66.14 -26.44
C GLY A 195 4.78 -67.48 -26.04
N LYS A 196 3.67 -67.47 -25.29
CA LYS A 196 2.90 -68.69 -24.96
C LYS A 196 2.24 -69.32 -26.19
N ARG A 197 1.77 -68.54 -27.17
CA ARG A 197 1.22 -69.07 -28.44
C ARG A 197 2.28 -69.70 -29.33
N VAL A 198 3.49 -69.13 -29.40
CA VAL A 198 4.60 -69.70 -30.19
C VAL A 198 5.11 -71.00 -29.56
N LYS A 199 5.32 -71.06 -28.24
CA LYS A 199 5.68 -72.32 -27.53
C LYS A 199 4.64 -73.43 -27.68
N ARG A 200 3.34 -73.11 -27.69
CA ARG A 200 2.27 -74.11 -27.92
C ARG A 200 2.24 -74.63 -29.36
N LYS A 201 2.63 -73.82 -30.35
CA LYS A 201 2.71 -74.24 -31.76
C LYS A 201 3.93 -75.13 -32.02
N THR A 202 5.08 -74.82 -31.44
CA THR A 202 6.30 -75.64 -31.58
C THR A 202 6.19 -76.97 -30.84
N LEU A 203 5.57 -77.00 -29.64
CA LEU A 203 5.35 -78.26 -28.91
C LEU A 203 4.38 -79.21 -29.65
N LYS A 204 3.37 -78.68 -30.36
CA LYS A 204 2.48 -79.48 -31.20
C LYS A 204 3.13 -80.00 -32.49
N ALA A 205 4.17 -79.33 -32.98
CA ALA A 205 4.93 -79.76 -34.15
C ALA A 205 5.97 -80.85 -33.82
N LEU A 206 6.37 -80.99 -32.56
CA LEU A 206 7.32 -82.01 -32.08
C LEU A 206 6.66 -83.32 -31.62
N ILE A 207 5.33 -83.38 -31.55
CA ILE A 207 4.55 -84.54 -31.09
C ILE A 207 3.86 -85.27 -32.28
N LYS A 208 4.20 -84.90 -33.53
CA LYS A 208 3.71 -85.56 -34.74
C LYS A 208 4.89 -86.07 -35.56
#